data_AF-A0A937P6Q2-F1
#
_entry.id   AF-A0A937P6Q2-F1
#
_cell.length_a   1.000
_cell.length_b   1.000
_cell.length_c   1.000
_cell.angle_alpha   90.00
_cell.angle_beta   90.00
_cell.angle_gamma   90.00
#
_symmetry.space_group_name_H-M   'P 1'
#
loop_
_entity.id
_entity.type
_entity.pdbx_description
1 polymer ?
#
loop_
_entity_poly.entity_id
_entity_poly.type
_entity_poly.pdbx_seq_one_letter_code
_entity_poly.pdbx_strand_id
1 'polypeptide(L)'
;MDKKIYRLLIKSMDDELPEKEKQKLDIALIASQELQKEKKYLLKIRNLIKEQEYKLFPFFAEKVMNKIIQLKKIQKEYIDFANLFLLTFKRVSFSGFAIFLMLLAGFYLSEGSLSINLFNESFDFTYFIYQVFKTIKCH
;
A
#
# COMPACT_ATOMS: atom_id res chain seq x y z
N MET A 1 -37.70 -0.10 3.92
CA MET A 1 -36.72 -1.19 4.15
C MET A 1 -35.56 -0.75 5.06
N ASP A 2 -35.18 -1.56 6.07
CA ASP A 2 -34.02 -1.30 6.94
C ASP A 2 -32.71 -1.60 6.20
N LYS A 3 -31.86 -0.58 6.03
CA LYS A 3 -30.57 -0.66 5.33
C LYS A 3 -29.61 -1.66 5.99
N LYS A 4 -29.69 -1.87 7.32
CA LYS A 4 -28.81 -2.81 8.03
C LYS A 4 -29.17 -4.26 7.70
N ILE A 5 -30.46 -4.58 7.71
CA ILE A 5 -30.96 -5.91 7.36
C ILE A 5 -30.70 -6.23 5.89
N TYR A 6 -30.84 -5.25 5.00
CA TYR A 6 -30.52 -5.44 3.59
C TYR A 6 -29.03 -5.76 3.36
N ARG A 7 -28.13 -5.07 4.07
CA ARG A 7 -26.69 -5.42 4.03
C ARG A 7 -26.41 -6.82 4.54
N LEU A 8 -27.13 -7.26 5.59
CA LEU A 8 -27.03 -8.63 6.10
C LEU A 8 -27.52 -9.65 5.06
N LEU A 9 -28.61 -9.35 4.35
CA LEU A 9 -29.09 -10.20 3.25
C LEU A 9 -28.02 -10.35 2.16
N ILE A 10 -27.42 -9.24 1.68
CA ILE A 10 -26.35 -9.29 0.67
C ILE A 10 -25.17 -10.09 1.20
N LYS A 11 -24.71 -9.79 2.42
CA LYS A 11 -23.57 -10.49 3.04
C LYS A 11 -23.82 -12.00 3.15
N SER A 12 -25.04 -12.42 3.49
CA SER A 12 -25.43 -13.84 3.54
C SER A 12 -25.35 -14.57 2.21
N MET A 13 -25.30 -13.84 1.10
CA MET A 13 -25.19 -14.43 -0.23
C MET A 13 -23.74 -14.78 -0.55
N ASP A 14 -22.77 -14.01 -0.08
CA ASP A 14 -21.36 -14.19 -0.41
C ASP A 14 -20.61 -15.00 0.65
N ASP A 15 -20.93 -14.79 1.94
CA ASP A 15 -20.26 -15.41 3.07
C ASP A 15 -21.23 -16.10 4.03
N GLU A 16 -20.71 -17.03 4.84
CA GLU A 16 -21.44 -17.58 5.99
C GLU A 16 -21.60 -16.51 7.08
N LEU A 17 -22.87 -16.24 7.46
CA LEU A 17 -23.15 -15.31 8.55
C LEU A 17 -22.93 -15.97 9.93
N PRO A 18 -22.41 -15.22 10.92
CA PRO A 18 -22.44 -15.64 12.31
C PRO A 18 -23.87 -15.96 12.77
N GLU A 19 -24.05 -16.97 13.62
CA GLU A 19 -25.39 -17.43 14.04
C GLU A 19 -26.31 -16.31 14.57
N LYS A 20 -25.75 -15.33 15.29
CA LYS A 20 -26.51 -14.16 15.77
C LYS A 20 -27.03 -13.26 14.65
N GLU A 21 -26.28 -13.12 13.56
CA GLU A 21 -26.67 -12.32 12.40
C GLU A 21 -27.67 -13.08 11.52
N LYS A 22 -27.50 -14.40 11.41
CA LYS A 22 -28.41 -15.29 10.70
C LYS A 22 -29.81 -15.28 11.31
N GLN A 23 -29.91 -15.46 12.63
CA GLN A 23 -31.19 -15.39 13.34
C GLN A 23 -31.89 -14.04 13.15
N LYS A 24 -31.14 -12.93 13.19
CA LYS A 24 -31.70 -11.59 12.93
C LYS A 24 -32.24 -11.46 11.51
N LEU A 25 -31.52 -11.99 10.53
CA LEU A 25 -31.96 -12.00 9.14
C LEU A 25 -33.21 -12.88 8.94
N ASP A 26 -33.25 -14.05 9.57
CA ASP A 26 -34.40 -14.97 9.48
C ASP A 26 -35.67 -14.37 10.08
N ILE A 27 -35.56 -13.73 11.25
CA ILE A 27 -36.67 -13.00 11.86
C ILE A 27 -37.15 -11.87 10.94
N ALA A 28 -36.23 -11.10 10.35
CA ALA A 28 -36.58 -10.02 9.45
C ALA A 28 -37.19 -10.52 8.12
N LEU A 29 -36.76 -11.68 7.63
CA LEU A 29 -37.33 -12.34 6.46
C LEU A 29 -38.76 -12.83 6.73
N ILE A 30 -39.05 -13.33 7.94
CA ILE A 30 -40.41 -13.71 8.33
C ILE A 30 -41.31 -12.46 8.42
N ALA A 31 -40.79 -11.39 9.01
CA ALA A 31 -41.56 -10.17 9.27
C ALA A 31 -41.85 -9.31 8.03
N SER A 32 -41.05 -9.42 6.96
CA SER A 32 -41.14 -8.52 5.80
C SER A 32 -41.30 -9.27 4.47
N GLN A 33 -42.47 -9.12 3.85
CA GLN A 33 -42.73 -9.62 2.50
C GLN A 33 -41.87 -8.89 1.44
N GLU A 34 -41.54 -7.63 1.66
CA GLU A 34 -40.64 -6.84 0.80
C GLU A 34 -39.25 -7.50 0.74
N LEU A 35 -38.69 -7.84 1.91
CA LEU A 35 -37.37 -8.47 2.01
C LEU A 35 -37.32 -9.86 1.36
N GLN A 36 -38.41 -10.63 1.45
CA GLN A 36 -38.51 -11.92 0.76
C GLN A 36 -38.53 -11.77 -0.77
N LYS A 37 -39.22 -10.76 -1.30
CA LYS A 37 -39.22 -10.46 -2.75
C LYS A 37 -37.81 -10.09 -3.20
N GLU A 38 -37.11 -9.26 -2.43
CA GLU A 38 -35.74 -8.85 -2.71
C GLU A 38 -34.78 -10.05 -2.73
N LYS A 39 -34.88 -10.94 -1.74
CA LYS A 39 -34.10 -12.19 -1.70
C LYS A 39 -34.32 -13.03 -2.95
N LYS A 40 -35.58 -13.21 -3.38
CA LYS A 40 -35.91 -13.97 -4.60
C LYS A 40 -35.35 -13.30 -5.85
N TYR A 41 -35.42 -11.97 -5.92
CA TYR A 41 -34.87 -11.20 -7.04
C TYR A 41 -33.34 -11.36 -7.14
N LEU A 42 -32.62 -11.22 -6.03
CA LEU A 42 -31.17 -11.40 -5.99
C LEU A 42 -30.76 -12.83 -6.35
N LEU A 43 -31.48 -13.84 -5.87
CA LEU A 43 -31.26 -15.24 -6.26
C LEU A 43 -31.48 -15.46 -7.76
N LYS A 44 -32.51 -14.84 -8.34
CA LYS A 44 -32.77 -14.91 -9.78
C LYS A 44 -31.61 -14.33 -10.58
N ILE A 45 -31.11 -13.14 -10.21
CA ILE A 45 -29.95 -12.53 -10.87
C ILE A 45 -28.73 -13.45 -10.77
N ARG A 46 -28.44 -13.98 -9.58
CA ARG A 46 -27.30 -14.88 -9.39
C ARG A 46 -27.38 -16.12 -10.27
N ASN A 47 -28.57 -16.72 -10.39
CA ASN A 47 -28.76 -17.87 -11.27
C ASN A 47 -28.55 -17.51 -12.74
N LEU A 48 -29.08 -16.36 -13.19
CA LEU A 48 -28.86 -15.86 -14.56
C LEU A 48 -27.37 -15.61 -14.87
N ILE A 49 -26.60 -15.16 -13.88
CA ILE A 49 -25.14 -14.99 -14.01
C ILE A 49 -24.44 -16.35 -14.04
N LYS A 50 -24.86 -17.29 -13.20
CA LYS A 50 -24.26 -18.63 -13.10
C LYS A 50 -24.47 -19.46 -14.37
N GLU A 51 -25.60 -19.28 -15.04
CA GLU A 51 -25.93 -19.94 -16.30
C GLU A 51 -25.14 -19.39 -17.50
N GLN A 52 -24.41 -18.28 -17.33
CA GLN A 52 -23.53 -17.76 -18.37
C GLN A 52 -22.20 -18.52 -18.35
N GLU A 53 -21.93 -19.27 -19.42
CA GLU A 53 -20.60 -19.80 -19.68
C GLU A 53 -19.66 -18.66 -20.11
N TYR A 54 -18.91 -18.12 -19.16
CA TYR A 54 -17.87 -17.13 -19.44
C TYR A 54 -16.72 -17.78 -20.20
N LYS A 55 -16.64 -17.52 -21.51
CA LYS A 55 -15.42 -17.79 -22.29
C LYS A 55 -14.37 -16.75 -21.92
N LEU A 56 -13.47 -17.10 -21.01
CA LEU A 56 -12.27 -16.31 -20.75
C LEU A 56 -11.46 -16.18 -22.05
N PHE A 57 -10.84 -15.02 -22.24
CA PHE A 57 -9.94 -14.82 -23.37
C PHE A 57 -8.82 -15.89 -23.35
N PRO A 58 -8.39 -16.38 -24.53
CA PRO A 58 -7.25 -17.29 -24.61
C PRO A 58 -6.04 -16.74 -23.81
N PHE A 59 -5.37 -17.63 -23.08
CA PHE A 59 -4.18 -17.32 -22.28
C PHE A 59 -4.40 -16.30 -21.14
N PHE A 60 -5.65 -16.05 -20.73
CA PHE A 60 -5.92 -15.15 -19.59
C PHE A 60 -5.20 -15.59 -18.31
N ALA A 61 -5.30 -16.87 -17.95
CA ALA A 61 -4.65 -17.42 -16.77
C ALA A 61 -3.12 -17.26 -16.81
N GLU A 62 -2.52 -17.48 -17.99
CA GLU A 62 -1.08 -17.31 -18.20
C GLU A 62 -0.67 -15.84 -18.06
N LYS A 63 -1.42 -14.89 -18.64
CA LYS A 63 -1.16 -13.45 -18.48
C LYS A 63 -1.24 -13.01 -17.02
N VAL A 64 -2.22 -13.50 -16.27
CA VAL A 64 -2.37 -13.21 -14.84
C VAL A 64 -1.20 -13.78 -14.05
N MET A 65 -0.83 -15.04 -14.28
CA MET A 65 0.28 -15.69 -13.60
C MET A 65 1.61 -14.97 -13.87
N ASN A 66 1.86 -14.62 -15.14
CA ASN A 66 3.05 -13.88 -15.54
C ASN A 66 3.10 -12.51 -14.85
N LYS A 67 1.96 -11.81 -14.73
CA LYS A 67 1.89 -10.53 -14.01
C LYS A 67 2.21 -10.68 -12.53
N ILE A 68 1.69 -11.72 -11.86
CA ILE A 68 1.98 -11.99 -10.45
C ILE A 68 3.47 -12.26 -10.25
N ILE A 69 4.07 -13.09 -11.11
CA ILE A 69 5.50 -13.41 -11.05
C ILE A 69 6.35 -12.14 -11.25
N GLN A 70 6.02 -11.30 -12.22
CA GLN A 70 6.72 -10.04 -12.46
C GLN A 70 6.65 -9.09 -11.25
N LEU A 71 5.46 -8.92 -10.65
CA LEU A 71 5.29 -8.07 -9.48
C LEU A 71 6.13 -8.57 -8.29
N LYS A 72 6.17 -9.88 -8.07
CA LYS A 72 7.00 -10.49 -7.03
C LYS A 72 8.50 -10.30 -7.28
N LYS A 73 8.92 -10.34 -8.54
CA LYS A 73 10.32 -10.10 -8.94
C LYS A 73 10.75 -8.66 -8.69
N ILE A 74 9.92 -7.69 -9.10
CA ILE A 74 10.18 -6.25 -8.89
C ILE A 74 10.31 -5.93 -7.40
N GLN A 75 9.46 -6.51 -6.56
CA GLN A 75 9.54 -6.31 -5.11
C GLN A 75 10.85 -6.86 -4.53
N LYS A 76 11.32 -8.01 -5.03
CA LYS A 76 12.58 -8.62 -4.58
C LYS A 76 13.80 -7.80 -5.01
N GLU A 77 13.81 -7.29 -6.25
CA GLU A 77 14.89 -6.42 -6.75
C GLU A 77 14.95 -5.09 -6.00
N TYR A 78 13.82 -4.47 -5.68
CA TYR A 78 13.79 -3.22 -4.90
C TYR A 78 14.40 -3.38 -3.50
N ILE A 79 14.14 -4.49 -2.82
CA ILE A 79 14.73 -4.80 -1.51
C ILE A 79 16.25 -4.97 -1.62
N ASP A 80 16.75 -5.54 -2.73
CA ASP A 80 18.18 -5.74 -2.95
C ASP A 80 18.91 -4.42 -3.20
N PHE A 81 18.34 -3.53 -4.03
CA PHE A 81 18.85 -2.17 -4.24
C PHE A 81 18.87 -1.35 -2.96
N ALA A 82 17.84 -1.43 -2.13
CA ALA A 82 17.79 -0.73 -0.85
C ALA A 82 18.93 -1.16 0.09
N ASN A 83 19.21 -2.46 0.15
CA ASN A 83 20.31 -2.99 0.95
C ASN A 83 21.68 -2.54 0.42
N LEU A 84 21.89 -2.59 -0.89
CA LEU A 84 23.14 -2.16 -1.53
C LEU A 84 23.36 -0.64 -1.39
N PHE A 85 22.29 0.14 -1.47
CA PHE A 85 22.29 1.57 -1.19
C PHE A 85 22.65 1.85 0.28
N LEU A 86 22.02 1.18 1.24
CA LEU A 86 22.30 1.35 2.68
C LEU A 86 23.75 1.01 3.04
N LEU A 87 24.31 -0.05 2.45
CA LEU A 87 25.71 -0.42 2.68
C LEU A 87 26.69 0.65 2.17
N THR A 88 26.43 1.19 0.98
CA THR A 88 27.26 2.25 0.39
C THR A 88 27.09 3.56 1.16
N PHE A 89 25.84 3.91 1.51
CA PHE A 89 25.50 5.11 2.28
C PHE A 89 26.17 5.11 3.64
N LYS A 90 26.13 4.00 4.39
CA LYS A 90 26.76 3.89 5.72
C LYS A 90 28.25 4.23 5.70
N ARG A 91 28.98 3.76 4.68
CA ARG A 91 30.41 4.05 4.52
C ARG A 91 30.66 5.54 4.23
N VAL A 92 29.86 6.15 3.36
CA VAL A 92 29.97 7.57 2.99
C VAL A 92 29.53 8.50 4.13
N SER A 93 28.46 8.15 4.85
CA SER A 93 27.97 8.93 6.00
C SER A 93 28.99 8.96 7.14
N PHE A 94 29.72 7.86 7.38
CA PHE A 94 30.73 7.83 8.44
C PHE A 94 31.90 8.78 8.15
N SER A 95 32.37 8.85 6.90
CA SER A 95 33.41 9.82 6.53
C SER A 95 32.93 11.25 6.61
N GLY A 96 31.70 11.55 6.16
CA GLY A 96 31.12 12.88 6.26
C GLY A 96 30.91 13.31 7.71
N PHE A 97 30.42 12.39 8.55
CA PHE A 97 30.20 12.64 9.97
C PHE A 97 31.50 12.88 10.73
N ALA A 98 32.59 12.16 10.40
CA ALA A 98 33.91 12.40 10.99
C ALA A 98 34.44 13.81 10.66
N ILE A 99 34.30 14.25 9.41
CA ILE A 99 34.69 15.60 8.99
C ILE A 99 33.84 16.66 9.70
N PHE A 100 32.53 16.45 9.79
CA PHE A 100 31.62 17.34 10.50
C PHE A 100 31.97 17.45 11.99
N LEU A 101 32.25 16.33 12.65
CA LEU A 101 32.69 16.31 14.05
C LEU A 101 34.04 17.01 14.24
N MET A 102 34.99 16.80 13.33
CA MET A 102 36.29 17.45 13.37
C MET A 102 36.15 18.97 13.21
N LEU A 103 35.26 19.41 12.32
CA LEU A 103 34.96 20.81 12.09
C LEU A 103 34.29 21.43 13.33
N LEU A 104 33.27 20.78 13.90
CA LEU A 104 32.64 21.21 15.15
C LEU A 104 33.65 21.33 16.31
N ALA A 105 34.55 20.35 16.46
CA ALA A 105 35.57 20.37 17.49
C ALA A 105 36.56 21.54 17.29
N GLY A 106 36.97 21.80 16.05
CA GLY A 106 37.82 22.93 15.71
C GLY A 106 37.16 24.27 16.04
N PHE A 107 35.89 24.46 15.66
CA PHE A 107 35.14 25.68 15.98
C PHE A 107 34.93 25.87 17.48
N TYR A 108 34.59 24.80 18.21
CA TYR A 108 34.39 24.85 19.65
C TYR A 108 35.66 25.29 20.41
N LEU A 109 36.82 24.77 20.00
CA LEU A 109 38.11 25.13 20.60
C LEU A 109 38.56 26.56 20.22
N SER A 110 38.16 27.08 19.06
CA SER A 110 38.59 28.39 18.57
C SER A 110 37.73 29.56 19.08
N GLU A 111 36.42 29.40 19.19
CA GLU A 111 35.50 30.52 19.48
C GLU A 111 34.66 30.33 20.75
N GLY A 112 34.71 29.16 21.40
CA GLY A 112 34.06 28.90 22.69
C GLY A 112 32.52 28.93 22.70
N SER A 113 31.87 29.31 21.59
CA SER A 113 30.41 29.29 21.46
C SER A 113 29.96 29.00 20.02
N LEU A 114 29.05 28.05 19.86
CA LEU A 114 28.42 27.72 18.58
C LEU A 114 27.32 28.74 18.30
N SER A 115 27.61 29.78 17.52
CA SER A 115 26.56 30.67 17.01
C SER A 115 25.86 30.01 15.81
N ILE A 116 24.57 29.66 15.99
CA ILE A 116 23.71 28.94 15.02
C ILE A 116 23.49 29.75 13.71
N ASN A 117 23.93 31.01 13.67
CA ASN A 117 23.77 31.90 12.52
C ASN A 117 24.62 31.49 11.29
N LEU A 118 25.64 30.64 11.43
CA LEU A 118 26.45 30.18 10.27
C LEU A 118 25.82 29.02 9.48
N PHE A 119 24.89 28.28 10.10
CA PHE A 119 24.30 27.07 9.47
C PHE A 119 23.22 27.41 8.43
N ASN A 120 22.70 28.64 8.45
CA ASN A 120 21.62 29.06 7.56
C ASN A 120 22.11 29.57 6.19
N GLU A 121 23.40 29.86 6.01
CA GLU A 121 23.95 30.36 4.74
C GLU A 121 24.73 29.32 3.92
N SER A 122 25.12 28.18 4.49
CA SER A 122 26.15 27.32 3.88
C SER A 122 25.74 25.89 3.52
N PHE A 123 24.54 25.43 3.88
CA PHE A 123 24.06 24.09 3.53
C PHE A 123 22.69 24.11 2.85
N ASP A 124 22.69 24.48 1.56
CA ASP A 124 21.52 24.30 0.69
C ASP A 124 21.39 22.82 0.29
N PHE A 125 20.93 22.00 1.24
CA PHE A 125 20.67 20.54 1.07
C PHE A 125 19.74 20.26 -0.11
N THR A 126 18.90 21.23 -0.46
CA THR A 126 17.98 21.21 -1.61
C THR A 126 18.72 21.10 -2.94
N TYR A 127 19.86 21.78 -3.10
CA TYR A 127 20.66 21.72 -4.33
C TYR A 127 21.40 20.37 -4.50
N PHE A 128 21.91 19.82 -3.39
CA PHE A 128 22.59 18.51 -3.41
C PHE A 128 21.62 17.37 -3.70
N ILE A 129 20.43 17.37 -3.08
CA ILE A 129 19.39 16.36 -3.35
C ILE A 129 18.89 16.48 -4.81
N TYR A 130 18.73 17.69 -5.34
CA TYR A 130 18.33 17.91 -6.73
C TYR A 130 19.36 17.37 -7.74
N GLN A 131 20.66 17.60 -7.50
CA GLN A 131 21.73 17.06 -8.35
C GLN A 131 21.75 15.52 -8.34
N VAL A 132 21.64 14.90 -7.16
CA VAL A 132 21.63 13.43 -7.03
C VAL A 132 20.41 12.81 -7.74
N PHE A 133 19.23 13.42 -7.60
CA PHE A 133 18.03 12.95 -8.32
C PHE A 133 18.10 13.16 -9.84
N LYS A 134 18.79 14.21 -10.31
CA LYS A 134 19.00 14.45 -11.74
C LYS A 134 19.89 13.38 -12.38
N THR A 135 20.91 12.89 -11.67
CA THR A 135 21.81 11.84 -12.21
C THR A 135 21.12 10.47 -12.30
N ILE A 136 20.17 10.17 -11.40
CA ILE A 136 19.42 8.91 -11.39
C ILE A 136 18.39 8.85 -12.55
N LYS A 137 17.97 9.99 -13.11
CA LYS A 137 16.95 10.04 -14.18
C LYS A 137 17.50 9.93 -15.61
N CYS A 138 18.81 9.76 -15.79
CA CYS A 138 19.47 9.67 -17.11
C CYS A 138 20.06 8.29 -17.43
N HIS A 139 19.72 7.24 -16.68
CA HIS A 139 20.04 5.86 -17.03
C HIS A 139 18.80 4.99 -17.00
#